data_AF-A0A5K8A3T0-F1
#
_entry.id   AF-A0A5K8A3T0-F1
#
_cell.length_a   1.000
_cell.length_b   1.000
_cell.length_c   1.000
_cell.angle_alpha   90.00
_cell.angle_beta   90.00
_cell.angle_gamma   90.00
#
_symmetry.space_group_name_H-M   'P 1'
#
loop_
_entity.id
_entity.type
_entity.pdbx_description
1 polymer ?
#
loop_
_entity_poly.entity_id
_entity_poly.type
_entity_poly.pdbx_seq_one_letter_code
_entity_poly.pdbx_strand_id
1 'polypeptide(L)'
;MTTPRMPCDEALLNRYLDGQLDPMEQQRMESHLAHCRECRRQVAILSGFSRGLCRRIEQASETVDFSALEKEVVIKALRPSRAVGGNPLLAAMKFLVPMAATAGVLLFFAHSHFLAKPDVGPSAIINSFTGSMSSVMIFETPNTHQTILWYNETTDAESEQDAV
;
A
#
# COMPACT_ATOMS: atom_id res chain seq x y z
N MET A 1 -28.30 -11.34 44.46
CA MET A 1 -27.26 -11.96 43.60
C MET A 1 -27.36 -11.29 42.23
N THR A 2 -26.53 -10.30 41.96
CA THR A 2 -26.48 -9.56 40.68
C THR A 2 -25.56 -10.31 39.73
N THR A 3 -26.12 -10.98 38.72
CA THR A 3 -25.35 -11.56 37.62
C THR A 3 -24.58 -10.44 36.91
N PRO A 4 -23.30 -10.66 36.54
CA PRO A 4 -22.51 -9.67 35.83
C PRO A 4 -23.20 -9.36 34.51
N ARG A 5 -23.58 -8.10 34.30
CA ARG A 5 -24.11 -7.61 33.03
C ARG A 5 -23.00 -7.76 31.99
N MET A 6 -23.07 -8.78 31.15
CA MET A 6 -22.23 -8.81 29.94
C MET A 6 -22.57 -7.57 29.11
N PRO A 7 -21.57 -6.81 28.65
CA PRO A 7 -21.81 -5.70 27.74
C PRO A 7 -22.48 -6.22 26.47
N CYS A 8 -23.40 -5.42 25.92
CA CYS A 8 -23.99 -5.73 24.62
C CYS A 8 -22.89 -5.56 23.56
N ASP A 9 -22.42 -6.68 23.02
CA ASP A 9 -21.43 -6.70 21.95
C ASP A 9 -22.15 -6.78 20.60
N GLU A 10 -22.11 -5.68 19.85
CA GLU A 10 -22.73 -5.56 18.53
C GLU A 10 -22.07 -6.49 17.49
N ALA A 11 -20.74 -6.72 17.60
CA ALA A 11 -20.04 -7.61 16.67
C ALA A 11 -20.47 -9.06 16.86
N LEU A 12 -20.66 -9.50 18.12
CA LEU A 12 -21.18 -10.83 18.42
C LEU A 12 -22.63 -10.99 17.93
N LEU A 13 -23.44 -9.92 18.00
CA LEU A 13 -24.83 -9.93 17.53
C LEU A 13 -24.93 -10.07 16.00
N ASN A 14 -24.09 -9.37 15.26
CA ASN A 14 -24.04 -9.47 13.81
C ASN A 14 -23.58 -10.87 13.37
N ARG A 15 -22.52 -11.42 13.99
CA ARG A 15 -22.08 -12.80 13.72
C ARG A 15 -23.16 -13.83 14.06
N TYR A 16 -23.95 -13.61 15.11
CA TYR A 16 -25.10 -14.45 15.44
C TYR A 16 -26.17 -14.43 14.34
N LEU A 17 -26.50 -13.25 13.82
CA LEU A 17 -27.46 -13.10 12.72
C LEU A 17 -27.00 -13.75 11.42
N ASP A 18 -25.69 -13.73 11.15
CA ASP A 18 -25.08 -14.36 9.98
C ASP A 18 -24.86 -15.87 10.14
N GLY A 19 -25.12 -16.44 11.33
CA GLY A 19 -24.90 -17.86 11.61
C GLY A 19 -23.42 -18.26 11.71
N GLN A 20 -22.54 -17.32 12.06
CA GLN A 20 -21.07 -17.48 12.09
C GLN A 20 -20.49 -17.66 13.51
N LEU A 21 -21.33 -18.01 14.48
CA LEU A 21 -20.87 -18.31 15.84
C LEU A 21 -20.54 -19.79 16.00
N ASP A 22 -19.52 -20.09 16.79
CA ASP A 22 -19.28 -21.45 17.23
C ASP A 22 -20.39 -21.90 18.23
N PRO A 23 -20.55 -23.20 18.52
CA PRO A 23 -21.61 -23.69 19.41
C PRO A 23 -21.56 -23.10 20.83
N MET A 24 -20.38 -22.76 21.35
CA MET A 24 -20.22 -22.19 22.69
C MET A 24 -20.59 -20.69 22.71
N GLU A 25 -20.16 -19.94 21.69
CA GLU A 25 -20.54 -18.55 21.45
C GLU A 25 -22.05 -18.43 21.23
N GLN A 26 -22.64 -19.36 20.48
CA GLN A 26 -24.09 -19.40 20.25
C GLN A 26 -24.85 -19.57 21.55
N GLN A 27 -24.47 -20.53 22.40
CA GLN A 27 -25.13 -20.74 23.70
C GLN A 27 -24.99 -19.51 24.62
N ARG A 28 -23.83 -18.84 24.59
CA ARG A 28 -23.62 -17.57 25.32
C ARG A 28 -24.53 -16.46 24.80
N MET A 29 -24.65 -16.31 23.48
CA MET A 29 -25.53 -15.31 22.87
C MET A 29 -27.00 -15.61 23.15
N GLU A 30 -27.45 -16.86 23.09
CA GLU A 30 -28.82 -17.24 23.43
C GLU A 30 -29.14 -16.93 24.90
N SER A 31 -28.21 -17.22 25.82
CA SER A 31 -28.32 -16.82 27.22
C SER A 31 -28.39 -15.30 27.39
N HIS A 32 -27.61 -14.53 26.63
CA HIS A 32 -27.67 -13.07 26.60
C HIS A 32 -29.03 -12.57 26.09
N LEU A 33 -29.53 -13.10 24.97
CA LEU A 33 -30.83 -12.75 24.38
C LEU A 33 -32.02 -13.07 25.29
N ALA A 34 -31.89 -14.07 26.17
CA ALA A 34 -32.89 -14.39 27.19
C ALA A 34 -33.05 -13.26 28.24
N HIS A 35 -31.98 -12.49 28.50
CA HIS A 35 -31.96 -11.46 29.55
C HIS A 35 -31.88 -10.02 29.01
N CYS A 36 -31.43 -9.82 27.77
CA CYS A 36 -31.29 -8.50 27.15
C CYS A 36 -32.44 -8.18 26.20
N ARG A 37 -33.30 -7.23 26.59
CA ARG A 37 -34.45 -6.80 25.76
C ARG A 37 -34.02 -6.06 24.49
N GLU A 38 -32.93 -5.29 24.56
CA GLU A 38 -32.49 -4.48 23.42
C GLU A 38 -31.90 -5.34 22.30
N CYS A 39 -30.98 -6.25 22.61
CA CYS A 39 -30.45 -7.19 21.63
C CYS A 39 -31.55 -8.08 21.02
N ARG A 40 -32.54 -8.50 21.81
CA ARG A 40 -33.71 -9.23 21.29
C ARG A 40 -34.53 -8.40 20.30
N ARG A 41 -34.72 -7.11 20.59
CA ARG A 41 -35.43 -6.19 19.68
C ARG A 41 -34.67 -6.02 18.36
N GLN A 42 -33.35 -5.84 18.42
CA GLN A 42 -32.51 -5.70 17.23
C GLN A 42 -32.55 -6.96 16.35
N VAL A 43 -32.40 -8.14 16.96
CA VAL A 43 -32.52 -9.43 16.25
C VAL A 43 -33.89 -9.59 15.60
N ALA A 44 -34.97 -9.24 16.31
CA ALA A 44 -36.33 -9.34 15.77
C ALA A 44 -36.55 -8.42 14.56
N ILE A 45 -36.01 -7.20 14.59
CA ILE A 45 -36.10 -6.24 13.48
C ILE A 45 -35.32 -6.75 12.27
N LEU A 46 -34.05 -7.12 12.47
CA LEU A 46 -33.15 -7.53 11.37
C LEU A 46 -33.59 -8.87 10.76
N SER A 47 -33.96 -9.85 11.57
CA SER A 47 -34.49 -11.13 11.08
C SER A 47 -35.89 -10.99 10.45
N GLY A 48 -36.68 -10.01 10.87
CA GLY A 48 -37.95 -9.68 10.24
C GLY A 48 -37.73 -9.10 8.84
N PHE A 49 -36.80 -8.16 8.72
CA PHE A 49 -36.41 -7.55 7.45
C PHE A 49 -35.83 -8.58 6.47
N SER A 50 -34.86 -9.40 6.90
CA SER A 50 -34.24 -10.40 6.04
C SER A 50 -35.25 -11.42 5.51
N ARG A 51 -36.15 -11.93 6.36
CA ARG A 51 -37.24 -12.82 5.94
C ARG A 51 -38.19 -12.14 4.95
N GLY A 52 -38.54 -10.88 5.20
CA GLY A 52 -39.39 -10.11 4.27
C GLY A 52 -38.73 -9.93 2.90
N LEU A 53 -37.43 -9.62 2.87
CA LEU A 53 -36.66 -9.50 1.64
C LEU A 53 -36.57 -10.82 0.89
N CYS A 54 -36.16 -11.91 1.57
CA CYS A 54 -36.05 -13.24 0.97
C CYS A 54 -37.38 -13.69 0.36
N ARG A 55 -38.50 -13.49 1.07
CA ARG A 55 -39.83 -13.83 0.55
C ARG A 55 -40.16 -13.07 -0.74
N ARG A 56 -39.79 -11.79 -0.82
CA ARG A 56 -40.02 -11.00 -2.05
C ARG A 56 -39.10 -11.42 -3.19
N ILE A 57 -37.86 -11.77 -2.88
CA ILE A 57 -36.91 -12.31 -3.87
C ILE A 57 -37.43 -13.65 -4.40
N GLU A 58 -37.88 -14.54 -3.51
CA GLU A 58 -38.43 -15.84 -3.87
C GLU A 58 -39.67 -15.70 -4.76
N GLN A 59 -40.62 -14.85 -4.36
CA GLN A 59 -41.80 -14.54 -5.17
C GLN A 59 -41.44 -13.92 -6.54
N ALA A 60 -40.43 -13.04 -6.59
CA ALA A 60 -39.96 -12.50 -7.85
C ALA A 60 -39.25 -13.58 -8.70
N SER A 61 -38.50 -14.48 -8.07
CA SER A 61 -37.76 -15.55 -8.74
C SER A 61 -38.70 -16.59 -9.36
N GLU A 62 -39.85 -16.86 -8.75
CA GLU A 62 -40.89 -17.73 -9.33
C GLU A 62 -41.41 -17.20 -10.68
N THR A 63 -41.34 -15.88 -10.91
CA THR A 63 -41.75 -15.27 -12.19
C THR A 63 -40.66 -15.25 -13.25
N VAL A 64 -39.41 -15.59 -12.88
CA VAL A 64 -38.25 -15.55 -13.78
C VAL A 64 -38.02 -16.93 -14.38
N ASP A 65 -38.04 -17.01 -15.71
CA ASP A 65 -37.60 -18.21 -16.44
C ASP A 65 -36.07 -18.26 -16.49
N PHE A 66 -35.48 -18.96 -15.51
CA PHE A 66 -34.04 -19.14 -15.43
C PHE A 66 -33.47 -19.94 -16.61
N SER A 67 -34.25 -20.81 -17.24
CA SER A 67 -33.81 -21.57 -18.42
C SER A 67 -33.70 -20.68 -19.65
N ALA A 68 -34.63 -19.74 -19.82
CA ALA A 68 -34.51 -18.71 -20.85
C ALA A 68 -33.29 -17.80 -20.60
N LEU A 69 -33.07 -17.40 -19.33
CA LEU A 69 -31.92 -16.57 -18.94
C LEU A 69 -30.59 -17.30 -19.18
N GLU A 70 -30.48 -18.57 -18.79
CA GLU A 70 -29.30 -19.40 -19.00
C GLU A 70 -28.97 -19.50 -20.49
N LYS A 71 -29.98 -19.78 -21.31
CA LYS A 71 -29.82 -19.85 -22.77
C LYS A 71 -29.33 -18.52 -23.34
N GLU A 72 -29.87 -17.38 -22.90
CA GLU A 72 -29.38 -16.08 -23.33
C GLU A 72 -27.94 -15.81 -22.90
N VAL A 73 -27.58 -16.13 -21.66
CA VAL A 73 -26.23 -15.92 -21.13
C VAL A 73 -25.22 -16.79 -21.88
N VAL A 74 -25.54 -18.07 -22.11
CA VAL A 74 -24.70 -18.99 -22.89
C VAL A 74 -24.54 -18.48 -24.33
N ILE A 75 -25.62 -18.03 -24.98
CA ILE A 75 -25.55 -17.47 -26.34
C ILE A 75 -24.69 -16.20 -26.37
N LYS A 76 -24.80 -15.31 -25.37
CA LYS A 76 -23.98 -14.10 -25.28
C LYS A 76 -22.51 -14.40 -24.96
N ALA A 77 -22.23 -15.38 -24.12
CA ALA A 77 -20.88 -15.78 -23.75
C ALA A 77 -20.17 -16.54 -24.89
N LEU A 78 -20.92 -17.38 -25.63
CA LEU A 78 -20.41 -18.14 -26.77
C LEU A 78 -20.34 -17.31 -28.05
N ARG A 79 -21.01 -16.15 -28.13
CA ARG A 79 -20.71 -15.20 -29.19
C ARG A 79 -19.27 -14.74 -28.96
N PRO A 80 -18.30 -15.10 -29.83
CA PRO A 80 -17.03 -14.41 -29.81
C PRO A 80 -17.39 -12.94 -29.90
N SER A 81 -16.88 -12.14 -28.98
CA SER A 81 -16.87 -10.70 -29.14
C SER A 81 -16.24 -10.46 -30.50
N ARG A 82 -17.08 -10.33 -31.54
CA ARG A 82 -16.65 -9.94 -32.87
C ARG A 82 -16.18 -8.54 -32.61
N ALA A 83 -14.87 -8.43 -32.38
CA ALA A 83 -14.18 -7.17 -32.32
C ALA A 83 -14.67 -6.40 -33.54
N VAL A 84 -15.54 -5.44 -33.26
CA VAL A 84 -16.05 -4.48 -34.21
C VAL A 84 -14.83 -3.96 -34.95
N GLY A 85 -14.83 -4.11 -36.29
CA GLY A 85 -13.68 -3.95 -37.16
C GLY A 85 -12.74 -2.84 -36.72
N GLY A 86 -11.67 -3.22 -36.03
CA GLY A 86 -10.60 -2.32 -35.63
C GLY A 86 -9.62 -2.20 -36.78
N ASN A 87 -9.31 -0.96 -37.19
CA ASN A 87 -8.28 -0.72 -38.20
C ASN A 87 -6.96 -1.42 -37.79
N PRO A 88 -6.34 -2.21 -38.69
CA PRO A 88 -5.11 -2.96 -38.38
C PRO A 88 -3.95 -2.05 -37.94
N LEU A 89 -4.00 -0.78 -38.36
CA LEU A 89 -3.06 0.27 -37.98
C LEU A 89 -3.07 0.58 -36.46
N LEU A 90 -4.25 0.56 -35.82
CA LEU A 90 -4.39 0.78 -34.37
C LEU A 90 -3.90 -0.43 -33.56
N ALA A 91 -4.05 -1.64 -34.11
CA ALA A 91 -3.50 -2.85 -33.50
C ALA A 91 -1.96 -2.86 -33.54
N ALA A 92 -1.36 -2.41 -34.65
CA ALA A 92 0.09 -2.29 -34.76
C ALA A 92 0.68 -1.21 -33.82
N MET A 93 0.03 -0.06 -33.68
CA MET A 93 0.47 0.99 -32.76
C MET A 93 0.50 0.56 -31.29
N LYS A 94 -0.38 -0.37 -30.87
CA LYS A 94 -0.39 -0.90 -29.50
C LYS A 94 0.90 -1.64 -29.12
N PHE A 95 1.62 -2.19 -30.09
CA PHE A 95 2.87 -2.92 -29.83
C PHE A 95 4.13 -2.08 -30.12
N LEU A 96 4.03 -1.09 -31.01
CA LEU A 96 5.16 -0.22 -31.38
C LEU A 96 5.58 0.74 -30.26
N VAL A 97 4.62 1.32 -29.55
CA VAL A 97 4.88 2.25 -28.45
C VAL A 97 5.66 1.60 -27.29
N PRO A 98 5.24 0.44 -26.74
CA PRO A 98 5.98 -0.17 -25.63
C PRO A 98 7.37 -0.65 -26.04
N MET A 99 7.58 -1.17 -27.26
CA MET A 99 8.91 -1.58 -27.72
C MET A 99 9.89 -0.41 -27.83
N ALA A 100 9.45 0.73 -28.36
CA ALA A 100 10.29 1.92 -28.47
C ALA A 100 10.69 2.46 -27.07
N ALA A 101 9.75 2.46 -26.12
CA ALA A 101 10.01 2.88 -24.75
C ALA A 101 11.03 1.96 -24.05
N THR A 102 10.89 0.64 -24.19
CA THR A 102 11.85 -0.32 -23.59
C THR A 102 13.24 -0.19 -24.20
N ALA A 103 13.34 -0.01 -25.52
CA ALA A 103 14.62 0.20 -26.19
C ALA A 103 15.29 1.51 -25.74
N GLY A 104 14.50 2.59 -25.60
CA GLY A 104 15.00 3.88 -25.11
C GLY A 104 15.55 3.80 -23.69
N VAL A 105 14.86 3.11 -22.77
CA VAL A 105 15.33 2.91 -21.39
C VAL A 105 16.64 2.11 -21.35
N LEU A 106 16.72 1.02 -22.13
CA LEU A 106 17.93 0.20 -22.21
C LEU A 106 19.13 0.99 -22.77
N LEU A 107 18.90 1.79 -23.82
CA LEU A 107 19.94 2.65 -24.39
C LEU A 107 20.39 3.74 -23.42
N PHE A 108 19.45 4.35 -22.68
CA PHE A 108 19.77 5.35 -21.66
C PHE A 108 20.64 4.75 -20.54
N PHE A 109 20.25 3.59 -20.02
CA PHE A 109 21.02 2.89 -18.98
C PHE A 109 22.40 2.45 -19.46
N ALA A 110 22.51 1.93 -20.68
CA ALA A 110 23.79 1.57 -21.27
C ALA A 110 24.69 2.81 -21.45
N HIS A 111 24.12 3.92 -21.90
CA HIS A 111 24.86 5.17 -22.06
C HIS A 111 25.35 5.74 -20.72
N SER A 112 24.48 5.78 -19.70
CA SER A 112 24.83 6.33 -18.40
C SER A 112 25.88 5.49 -17.66
N HIS A 113 25.84 4.17 -17.80
CA HIS A 113 26.79 3.30 -17.10
C HIS A 113 28.12 3.10 -17.82
N PHE A 114 28.15 3.13 -19.16
CA PHE A 114 29.36 2.80 -19.91
C PHE A 114 30.04 3.98 -20.60
N LEU A 115 29.32 5.04 -20.95
CA LEU A 115 29.86 6.15 -21.75
C LEU A 115 30.11 7.43 -20.95
N ALA A 116 29.48 7.60 -19.79
CA ALA A 116 29.85 8.66 -18.85
C ALA A 116 31.16 8.29 -18.16
N LYS A 117 32.29 8.70 -18.73
CA LYS A 117 33.56 8.72 -17.99
C LYS A 117 33.38 9.64 -16.78
N PRO A 118 33.81 9.24 -15.57
CA PRO A 118 33.82 10.15 -14.44
C PRO A 118 34.74 11.32 -14.78
N ASP A 119 34.19 12.55 -14.76
CA ASP A 119 34.98 13.77 -14.88
C ASP A 119 35.96 13.82 -13.71
N VAL A 120 37.24 13.56 -13.98
CA VAL A 120 38.34 13.80 -13.05
C VAL A 120 38.60 15.30 -13.05
N GLY A 121 37.67 16.05 -12.44
CA GLY A 121 37.88 17.45 -12.12
C GLY A 121 38.92 17.57 -11.00
N PRO A 122 39.75 18.63 -10.99
CA PRO A 122 40.80 18.78 -9.99
C PRO A 122 40.23 18.83 -8.56
N SER A 123 40.78 18.01 -7.69
CA SER A 123 40.39 17.90 -6.29
C SER A 123 40.84 19.13 -5.51
N ALA A 124 39.88 20.03 -5.28
CA ALA A 124 39.94 21.17 -4.35
C ALA A 124 41.21 22.05 -4.44
N ILE A 125 41.10 23.20 -5.10
CA ILE A 125 42.12 24.28 -5.03
C ILE A 125 41.88 25.08 -3.75
N ILE A 126 42.88 25.11 -2.86
CA ILE A 126 42.82 25.85 -1.59
C ILE A 126 43.59 27.15 -1.77
N ASN A 127 42.86 28.26 -1.81
CA ASN A 127 43.45 29.55 -2.17
C ASN A 127 44.19 30.24 -1.01
N SER A 128 43.81 29.99 0.24
CA SER A 128 44.48 30.59 1.40
C SER A 128 44.09 29.89 2.69
N PHE A 129 44.97 29.95 3.69
CA PHE A 129 44.73 29.46 5.05
C PHE A 129 45.09 30.57 6.05
N THR A 130 44.23 30.83 7.05
CA THR A 130 44.45 31.89 8.06
C THR A 130 44.20 31.36 9.47
N GLY A 131 45.23 31.37 10.32
CA GLY A 131 45.17 30.94 11.73
C GLY A 131 46.58 30.71 12.30
N SER A 132 46.73 30.76 13.62
CA SER A 132 47.97 30.45 14.35
C SER A 132 48.17 28.92 14.42
N MET A 133 48.65 28.33 13.32
CA MET A 133 48.88 26.89 13.22
C MET A 133 50.36 26.56 13.20
N SER A 134 50.72 25.47 13.88
CA SER A 134 52.12 25.04 14.00
C SER A 134 52.61 24.18 12.82
N SER A 135 51.70 23.43 12.18
CA SER A 135 52.02 22.57 11.03
C SER A 135 50.76 22.22 10.23
N VAL A 136 50.92 22.11 8.91
CA VAL A 136 49.88 21.67 7.97
C VAL A 136 50.45 20.58 7.07
N MET A 137 49.71 19.50 6.90
CA MET A 137 50.05 18.40 5.99
C MET A 137 48.88 18.13 5.04
N ILE A 138 49.18 18.04 3.75
CA ILE A 138 48.20 17.80 2.69
C ILE A 138 48.51 16.44 2.06
N PHE A 139 47.50 15.57 2.05
CA PHE A 139 47.59 14.26 1.43
C PHE A 139 46.58 14.13 0.29
N GLU A 140 47.01 13.56 -0.83
CA GLU A 140 46.11 13.16 -1.91
C GLU A 140 46.10 11.63 -2.00
N THR A 141 44.90 11.06 -2.03
CA THR A 141 44.73 9.61 -2.17
C THR A 141 44.91 9.18 -3.63
N PRO A 142 45.76 8.18 -3.93
CA PRO A 142 46.20 7.91 -5.30
C PRO A 142 45.11 7.37 -6.24
N ASN A 143 44.04 6.80 -5.70
CA ASN A 143 42.99 6.14 -6.49
C ASN A 143 41.70 6.95 -6.59
N THR A 144 41.43 7.83 -5.62
CA THR A 144 40.18 8.60 -5.52
C THR A 144 40.41 10.10 -5.59
N HIS A 145 41.68 10.52 -5.67
CA HIS A 145 42.11 11.93 -5.69
C HIS A 145 41.53 12.76 -4.54
N GLN A 146 41.15 12.16 -3.41
CA GLN A 146 40.62 12.94 -2.28
C GLN A 146 41.77 13.65 -1.56
N THR A 147 41.62 14.97 -1.38
CA THR A 147 42.56 15.81 -0.65
C THR A 147 42.18 15.88 0.83
N ILE A 148 43.05 15.38 1.71
CA ILE A 148 42.87 15.40 3.17
C ILE A 148 43.82 16.45 3.74
N LEU A 149 43.27 17.38 4.52
CA LEU A 149 44.05 18.38 5.24
C LEU A 149 44.12 18.02 6.71
N TRP A 150 45.35 17.87 7.21
CA TRP A 150 45.64 17.71 8.62
C TRP A 150 46.38 18.95 9.11
N TYR A 151 45.87 19.60 10.15
CA TYR A 151 46.57 20.70 10.80
C TYR A 151 46.52 20.54 12.32
N ASN A 152 47.50 21.14 13.01
CA ASN A 152 47.56 21.15 14.46
C ASN A 152 47.57 22.59 14.99
N GLU A 153 46.59 22.90 15.82
CA GLU A 153 46.43 24.20 16.45
C GLU A 153 47.15 24.20 17.80
N THR A 154 47.98 25.21 18.04
CA THR A 154 48.55 25.44 19.38
C THR A 154 47.54 26.28 20.15
N THR A 155 46.77 25.65 21.03
CA THR A 155 45.97 26.37 22.03
C THR A 155 46.92 27.02 23.03
N ASP A 156 47.12 28.33 22.90
CA ASP A 156 47.74 29.12 23.95
C ASP A 156 46.78 29.14 25.14
N ALA A 157 47.07 28.31 26.15
CA ALA A 157 46.28 28.19 27.37
C ALA A 157 46.64 29.33 28.35
N GLU A 158 46.12 30.54 28.14
CA GLU A 158 46.14 31.58 29.16
C GLU A 158 44.84 32.42 29.18
N SER A 159 44.40 32.71 30.40
CA SER A 159 43.32 33.62 30.83
C SER A 159 41.87 33.10 30.83
N GLU A 160 41.43 32.54 31.97
CA GLU A 160 40.12 32.83 32.57
C GLU A 160 40.02 32.19 33.98
N GLN A 161 40.78 32.75 34.92
CA GLN A 161 40.56 32.60 36.37
C GLN A 161 40.63 33.99 37.00
N ASP A 162 39.63 34.82 36.72
CA ASP A 162 39.34 36.03 37.50
C ASP A 162 37.91 36.51 37.20
N ALA A 163 36.95 36.07 38.03
CA ALA A 163 35.71 36.79 38.28
C ALA A 163 35.06 36.24 39.57
N VAL A 164 35.39 36.95 40.66
CA VAL A 164 34.72 37.15 41.96
C VAL A 164 33.41 36.41 42.22
#